data_AF-A0A3B9VI11-F1
#
_entry.id   AF-A0A3B9VI11-F1
#
_cell.length_a   1.000
_cell.length_b   1.000
_cell.length_c   1.000
_cell.angle_alpha   90.00
_cell.angle_beta   90.00
_cell.angle_gamma   90.00
#
_symmetry.space_group_name_H-M   'P 1'
#
loop_
_entity.id
_entity.type
_entity.pdbx_description
1 polymer ?
#
loop_
_entity_poly.entity_id
_entity_poly.type
_entity_poly.pdbx_seq_one_letter_code
_entity_poly.pdbx_strand_id
1 'polypeptide(L)'
;MLKKIKKMYPHQSLMMIFILGLMIIAGSFTVEHIFKVQPCDMCLWQRYLTIAITIVAFIGTLFRGKIKKLFLATISIVAAVSLSIGLWQSLAQHGLVDLPSLCAAPEQAEVTTTAAEATAESAALLANLESNTTDYVDCSKPEAGFFFYDLTGITLANINVVIMLFISVFSFYKLFFKPRKRFRKYNRRNNNNNNRNNHNRRYRGSGYHRSNNRNSGRRYHNNNNRRNDQNN
;
A
#
# COMPACT_ATOMS: atom_id res chain seq x y z
N MET A 1 21.93 1.56 -4.96
CA MET A 1 20.75 1.60 -4.04
C MET A 1 19.96 0.29 -3.93
N LEU A 2 19.79 -0.51 -5.00
CA LEU A 2 18.93 -1.72 -5.02
C LEU A 2 19.21 -2.78 -3.92
N LYS A 3 20.47 -2.94 -3.45
CA LYS A 3 20.81 -3.88 -2.36
C LYS A 3 20.19 -3.50 -1.00
N LYS A 4 20.02 -2.21 -0.69
CA LYS A 4 19.40 -1.76 0.57
C LYS A 4 17.87 -2.01 0.57
N ILE A 5 17.22 -1.81 -0.57
CA ILE A 5 15.75 -2.01 -0.74
C ILE A 5 15.35 -3.47 -0.47
N LYS A 6 16.19 -4.44 -0.83
CA LYS A 6 15.93 -5.88 -0.57
C LYS A 6 15.86 -6.24 0.92
N LYS A 7 16.46 -5.45 1.83
CA LYS A 7 16.53 -5.78 3.27
C LYS A 7 15.37 -5.21 4.11
N MET A 8 14.52 -4.36 3.54
CA MET A 8 13.39 -3.79 4.29
C MET A 8 12.37 -4.86 4.69
N TYR A 9 12.01 -4.85 5.97
CA TYR A 9 10.98 -5.71 6.55
C TYR A 9 9.60 -5.31 6.03
N PRO A 10 8.63 -6.25 5.91
CA PRO A 10 7.29 -5.94 5.42
C PRO A 10 6.58 -4.86 6.24
N HIS A 11 6.91 -4.72 7.53
CA HIS A 11 6.41 -3.64 8.37
C HIS A 11 6.89 -2.25 7.88
N GLN A 12 8.17 -2.13 7.52
CA GLN A 12 8.73 -0.87 7.05
C GLN A 12 8.12 -0.46 5.71
N SER A 13 7.80 -1.43 4.84
CA SER A 13 7.13 -1.17 3.56
C SER A 13 5.71 -0.62 3.76
N LEU A 14 4.90 -1.22 4.64
CA LEU A 14 3.55 -0.72 4.94
C LEU A 14 3.58 0.67 5.58
N MET A 15 4.52 0.91 6.50
CA MET A 15 4.70 2.22 7.12
C MET A 15 5.09 3.29 6.10
N MET A 16 5.97 2.95 5.14
CA MET A 16 6.33 3.87 4.04
C MET A 16 5.13 4.19 3.15
N ILE A 17 4.33 3.18 2.78
CA ILE A 17 3.11 3.38 1.97
C ILE A 17 2.11 4.26 2.73
N PHE A 18 1.94 4.05 4.04
CA PHE A 18 1.08 4.88 4.87
C PHE A 18 1.52 6.35 4.92
N ILE A 19 2.81 6.61 5.19
CA ILE A 19 3.35 7.98 5.22
C ILE A 19 3.22 8.65 3.85
N LEU A 20 3.52 7.90 2.78
CA LEU A 20 3.37 8.40 1.42
C LEU A 20 1.91 8.75 1.11
N GLY A 21 0.96 7.89 1.49
CA GLY A 21 -0.47 8.12 1.33
C GLY A 21 -0.95 9.38 2.06
N LEU A 22 -0.51 9.59 3.31
CA LEU A 22 -0.79 10.81 4.06
C LEU A 22 -0.22 12.07 3.38
N MET A 23 1.00 12.01 2.85
CA MET A 23 1.59 13.12 2.11
C MET A 23 0.80 13.45 0.85
N ILE A 24 0.30 12.45 0.12
CA ILE A 24 -0.53 12.65 -1.07
C ILE A 24 -1.87 13.29 -0.71
N ILE A 25 -2.54 12.80 0.35
CA ILE A 25 -3.81 13.35 0.81
C ILE A 25 -3.63 14.79 1.29
N ALA A 26 -2.61 15.07 2.10
CA ALA A 26 -2.29 16.41 2.53
C ALA A 26 -1.97 17.33 1.33
N GLY A 27 -1.21 16.82 0.36
CA GLY A 27 -0.92 17.51 -0.89
C GLY A 27 -2.20 17.86 -1.66
N SER A 28 -3.15 16.94 -1.79
CA SER A 28 -4.39 17.21 -2.51
C SER A 28 -5.27 18.26 -1.83
N PHE A 29 -5.39 18.21 -0.49
CA PHE A 29 -6.07 19.28 0.26
C PHE A 29 -5.37 20.63 0.13
N THR A 30 -4.04 20.63 0.05
CA THR A 30 -3.24 21.85 -0.14
C THR A 30 -3.54 22.47 -1.50
N VAL A 31 -3.60 21.66 -2.57
CA VAL A 31 -3.96 22.15 -3.91
C VAL A 31 -5.37 22.74 -3.93
N GLU A 32 -6.33 22.02 -3.35
CA GLU A 32 -7.73 22.44 -3.27
C GLU A 32 -7.91 23.77 -2.51
N HIS A 33 -7.30 23.91 -1.33
CA HIS A 33 -7.55 25.06 -0.45
C HIS A 33 -6.64 26.26 -0.75
N ILE A 34 -5.39 26.03 -1.16
CA ILE A 34 -4.42 27.12 -1.39
C ILE A 34 -4.52 27.64 -2.82
N PHE A 35 -4.59 26.73 -3.80
CA PHE A 35 -4.63 27.10 -5.22
C PHE A 35 -6.06 27.28 -5.72
N LYS A 36 -7.08 27.00 -4.89
CA LYS A 36 -8.51 27.12 -5.22
C LYS A 36 -8.89 26.34 -6.49
N VAL A 37 -8.16 25.27 -6.78
CA VAL A 37 -8.45 24.39 -7.91
C VAL A 37 -9.51 23.39 -7.48
N GLN A 38 -10.66 23.42 -8.15
CA GLN A 38 -11.74 22.50 -7.86
C GLN A 38 -11.42 21.09 -8.40
N PRO A 39 -11.59 20.03 -7.59
CA PRO A 39 -11.30 18.68 -8.02
C PRO A 39 -12.38 18.17 -8.97
N CYS A 40 -11.95 17.51 -10.04
CA CYS A 40 -12.84 16.79 -10.94
C CYS A 40 -13.44 15.53 -10.29
N ASP A 41 -14.57 15.02 -10.77
CA ASP A 41 -15.21 13.82 -10.20
C ASP A 41 -14.29 12.59 -10.22
N MET A 42 -13.57 12.38 -11.33
CA MET A 42 -12.56 11.31 -11.42
C MET A 42 -11.41 11.50 -10.41
N CYS A 43 -11.03 12.75 -10.16
CA CYS A 43 -9.97 13.12 -9.22
C CYS A 43 -10.41 12.80 -7.77
N LEU A 44 -11.69 13.02 -7.45
CA LEU A 44 -12.29 12.61 -6.18
C LEU A 44 -12.26 11.09 -6.01
N TRP A 45 -12.60 10.32 -7.05
CA TRP A 45 -12.50 8.86 -7.01
C TRP A 45 -11.08 8.37 -6.71
N GLN A 46 -10.07 8.96 -7.35
CA GLN A 46 -8.66 8.64 -7.07
C GLN A 46 -8.25 9.01 -5.65
N ARG A 47 -8.75 10.11 -5.12
CA ARG A 47 -8.54 10.53 -3.73
C ARG A 47 -9.12 9.50 -2.75
N TYR A 48 -10.35 9.04 -2.97
CA TYR A 48 -10.98 8.01 -2.14
C TYR A 48 -10.22 6.68 -2.18
N LEU A 49 -9.73 6.27 -3.35
CA LEU A 49 -8.87 5.08 -3.48
C LEU A 49 -7.56 5.24 -2.70
N THR A 50 -6.94 6.42 -2.75
CA THR A 50 -5.72 6.72 -1.99
C THR A 50 -5.97 6.69 -0.47
N ILE A 51 -7.10 7.23 -0.01
CA ILE A 51 -7.54 7.16 1.38
C ILE A 51 -7.74 5.69 1.80
N ALA A 52 -8.42 4.89 0.98
CA ALA A 52 -8.62 3.47 1.24
C ALA A 52 -7.29 2.72 1.35
N ILE A 53 -6.34 2.95 0.42
CA ILE A 53 -4.98 2.38 0.48
C ILE A 53 -4.28 2.78 1.79
N THR A 54 -4.39 4.04 2.18
CA THR A 54 -3.76 4.58 3.40
C THR A 54 -4.31 3.91 4.66
N ILE A 55 -5.63 3.76 4.76
CA ILE A 55 -6.30 3.07 5.87
C ILE A 55 -5.89 1.59 5.91
N VAL A 56 -5.92 0.90 4.78
CA VAL A 56 -5.52 -0.50 4.67
C VAL A 56 -4.04 -0.68 5.04
N ALA A 57 -3.17 0.25 4.63
CA ALA A 57 -1.77 0.26 5.00
C ALA A 57 -1.59 0.43 6.52
N PHE A 58 -2.31 1.39 7.13
CA PHE A 58 -2.30 1.62 8.57
C PHE A 58 -2.72 0.37 9.35
N ILE A 59 -3.89 -0.20 9.00
CA ILE A 59 -4.40 -1.43 9.61
C ILE A 59 -3.38 -2.57 9.44
N GLY A 60 -2.78 -2.70 8.25
CA GLY A 60 -1.75 -3.71 7.97
C GLY A 60 -0.48 -3.55 8.81
N THR A 61 -0.17 -2.36 9.32
CA THR A 61 0.98 -2.16 10.22
C THR A 61 0.76 -2.83 11.58
N LEU A 62 -0.46 -2.73 12.13
CA LEU A 62 -0.86 -3.24 13.45
C LEU A 62 -0.80 -4.77 13.56
N PHE A 63 -1.18 -5.50 12.50
CA PHE A 63 -1.14 -6.96 12.51
C PHE A 63 0.30 -7.52 12.46
N ARG A 64 0.50 -8.80 12.81
CA ARG A 64 1.79 -9.51 12.68
C ARG A 64 1.63 -10.82 11.89
N GLY A 65 2.73 -11.32 11.32
CA GLY A 65 2.77 -12.64 10.69
C GLY A 65 2.38 -12.67 9.20
N LYS A 66 1.67 -13.74 8.78
CA LYS A 66 1.34 -14.02 7.37
C LYS A 66 0.29 -13.06 6.81
N ILE A 67 -0.56 -12.50 7.66
CA ILE A 67 -1.67 -11.60 7.30
C ILE A 67 -1.16 -10.34 6.57
N LYS A 68 0.08 -9.86 6.87
CA LYS A 68 0.70 -8.73 6.17
C LYS A 68 0.84 -8.92 4.66
N LYS A 69 0.98 -10.16 4.20
CA LYS A 69 1.05 -10.43 2.76
C LYS A 69 -0.30 -10.20 2.09
N LEU A 70 -1.39 -10.51 2.79
CA LEU A 70 -2.74 -10.25 2.30
C LEU A 70 -2.95 -8.75 2.14
N PHE A 71 -2.59 -7.95 3.14
CA PHE A 71 -2.66 -6.48 3.07
C PHE A 71 -1.82 -5.88 1.94
N LEU A 72 -0.59 -6.38 1.72
CA LEU A 72 0.22 -5.93 0.60
C LEU A 72 -0.39 -6.32 -0.76
N ALA A 73 -1.02 -7.50 -0.84
CA ALA A 73 -1.70 -7.95 -2.05
C ALA A 73 -2.94 -7.09 -2.34
N THR A 74 -3.76 -6.80 -1.33
CA THR A 74 -4.93 -5.93 -1.49
C THR A 74 -4.51 -4.53 -1.89
N ILE A 75 -3.49 -3.94 -1.25
CA ILE A 75 -2.93 -2.64 -1.66
C ILE A 75 -2.46 -2.67 -3.12
N SER A 76 -1.79 -3.74 -3.56
CA SER A 76 -1.33 -3.82 -4.95
C SER A 76 -2.48 -3.88 -5.96
N ILE A 77 -3.58 -4.56 -5.61
CA ILE A 77 -4.77 -4.64 -6.47
C ILE A 77 -5.46 -3.27 -6.53
N VAL A 78 -5.70 -2.64 -5.39
CA VAL A 78 -6.34 -1.31 -5.33
C VAL A 78 -5.48 -0.26 -6.04
N ALA A 79 -4.17 -0.29 -5.86
CA ALA A 79 -3.24 0.59 -6.57
C ALA A 79 -3.25 0.33 -8.09
N ALA A 80 -3.37 -0.92 -8.53
CA ALA A 80 -3.50 -1.24 -9.95
C ALA A 80 -4.81 -0.71 -10.55
N VAL A 81 -5.92 -0.80 -9.82
CA VAL A 81 -7.20 -0.21 -10.25
C VAL A 81 -7.09 1.32 -10.34
N SER A 82 -6.53 1.96 -9.31
CA SER A 82 -6.32 3.42 -9.31
C SER A 82 -5.40 3.87 -10.44
N LEU A 83 -4.38 3.07 -10.77
CA LEU A 83 -3.49 3.32 -11.91
C LEU A 83 -4.24 3.25 -13.23
N SER A 84 -5.11 2.26 -13.42
CA SER A 84 -5.90 2.13 -14.65
C SER A 84 -6.83 3.33 -14.85
N ILE A 85 -7.47 3.81 -13.79
CA ILE A 85 -8.33 5.01 -13.84
C ILE A 85 -7.49 6.25 -14.19
N GLY A 86 -6.33 6.42 -13.56
CA GLY A 86 -5.44 7.54 -13.85
C GLY A 86 -4.89 7.52 -15.27
N LEU A 87 -4.54 6.33 -15.79
CA LEU A 87 -4.11 6.16 -17.18
C LEU A 87 -5.22 6.52 -18.15
N TRP A 88 -6.44 6.08 -17.87
CA TRP A 88 -7.60 6.43 -18.68
C TRP A 88 -7.80 7.96 -18.74
N GLN A 89 -7.74 8.63 -17.58
CA GLN A 89 -7.86 10.08 -17.49
C GLN A 89 -6.71 10.79 -18.24
N SER A 90 -5.48 10.31 -18.09
CA SER A 90 -4.31 10.83 -18.80
C SER A 90 -4.47 10.73 -20.33
N LEU A 91 -4.89 9.56 -20.83
CA LEU A 91 -5.15 9.33 -22.25
C LEU A 91 -6.27 10.23 -22.78
N ALA A 92 -7.32 10.40 -21.99
CA ALA A 92 -8.42 11.31 -22.26
C ALA A 92 -7.98 12.77 -22.40
N GLN A 93 -7.12 13.25 -21.49
CA GLN A 93 -6.56 14.61 -21.56
C GLN A 93 -5.70 14.85 -22.80
N HIS A 94 -5.11 13.79 -23.36
CA HIS A 94 -4.36 13.83 -24.61
C HIS A 94 -5.23 13.64 -25.86
N GLY A 95 -6.55 13.50 -25.72
CA GLY A 95 -7.48 13.30 -26.84
C GLY A 95 -7.37 11.93 -27.51
N LEU A 96 -6.77 10.93 -26.85
CA LEU A 96 -6.62 9.57 -27.39
C LEU A 96 -7.87 8.72 -27.15
N VAL A 97 -8.68 9.06 -26.15
CA VAL A 97 -9.81 8.26 -25.68
C VAL A 97 -10.93 9.18 -25.22
N ASP A 98 -12.17 8.87 -25.61
CA ASP A 98 -13.34 9.62 -25.18
C ASP A 98 -13.69 9.30 -23.71
N LEU A 99 -14.08 10.32 -22.94
CA LEU A 99 -14.61 10.11 -21.60
C LEU A 99 -16.04 9.58 -21.69
N PRO A 100 -16.47 8.72 -20.76
CA PRO A 100 -17.88 8.39 -20.63
C PRO A 100 -18.70 9.66 -20.39
N SER A 101 -19.93 9.71 -20.88
CA SER A 101 -20.86 10.86 -20.77
C SER A 101 -21.12 11.32 -19.32
N LEU A 102 -20.80 10.49 -18.33
CA LEU A 102 -20.84 10.82 -16.91
C LEU A 102 -19.71 11.76 -16.47
N CYS A 103 -18.63 11.90 -17.25
CA CYS A 103 -17.42 12.66 -16.91
C CYS A 103 -16.99 13.66 -18.00
N ALA A 104 -17.68 13.69 -19.13
CA ALA A 104 -17.59 14.77 -20.11
C ALA A 104 -18.63 15.84 -19.75
N ALA A 105 -18.28 17.13 -19.86
CA ALA A 105 -19.29 18.18 -19.75
C ALA A 105 -20.48 17.84 -20.64
N PRO A 106 -21.71 18.11 -20.16
CA PRO A 106 -22.85 18.06 -21.06
C PRO A 106 -22.49 18.95 -22.24
N GLU A 107 -22.40 18.32 -23.41
CA GLU A 107 -22.23 19.01 -24.67
C GLU A 107 -23.39 20.01 -24.71
N GLN A 108 -23.08 21.30 -24.55
CA GLN A 108 -24.08 22.34 -24.65
C GLN A 108 -24.55 22.25 -26.10
N ALA A 109 -25.69 21.59 -26.31
CA ALA A 109 -26.34 21.55 -27.60
C ALA A 109 -26.37 23.00 -28.08
N GLU A 110 -25.71 23.25 -29.21
CA GLU A 110 -25.55 24.55 -29.80
C GLU A 110 -26.93 25.19 -29.88
N VAL A 111 -27.21 26.12 -28.96
CA VAL A 111 -28.48 26.81 -28.91
C VAL A 111 -28.46 27.77 -30.09
N THR A 112 -29.02 27.34 -31.22
CA THR A 112 -29.38 28.24 -32.32
C THR A 112 -30.52 29.14 -31.85
N THR A 113 -30.21 30.14 -31.03
CA THR A 113 -31.10 31.27 -30.75
C THR A 113 -30.72 32.44 -31.62
N THR A 114 -31.75 33.14 -32.09
CA THR A 114 -31.56 34.38 -32.84
C THR A 114 -31.04 35.49 -31.91
N ALA A 115 -30.27 36.43 -32.45
CA ALA A 115 -29.50 37.44 -31.71
C ALA A 115 -30.31 38.33 -30.75
N ALA A 116 -31.65 38.33 -30.84
CA ALA A 116 -32.54 39.11 -29.97
C ALA A 116 -33.00 38.35 -28.70
N GLU A 117 -33.01 37.01 -28.73
CA GLU A 117 -33.40 36.17 -27.59
C GLU A 117 -32.18 35.78 -26.73
N ALA A 118 -30.99 35.72 -27.35
CA ALA A 118 -29.73 35.41 -26.70
C ALA A 118 -29.35 36.38 -25.56
N THR A 119 -29.71 37.66 -25.65
CA THR A 119 -29.36 38.66 -24.61
C THR A 119 -30.26 38.64 -23.38
N ALA A 120 -31.51 38.18 -23.51
CA ALA A 120 -32.45 38.08 -22.40
C ALA A 120 -32.27 36.77 -21.64
N GLU A 121 -32.02 35.67 -22.35
CA GLU A 121 -31.71 34.38 -21.75
C GLU A 121 -30.30 34.35 -21.16
N SER A 122 -29.30 35.02 -21.74
CA SER A 122 -27.94 35.06 -21.17
C SER A 122 -27.90 35.73 -19.79
N ALA A 123 -28.74 36.74 -19.53
CA ALA A 123 -28.80 37.42 -18.24
C ALA A 123 -29.49 36.55 -17.17
N ALA A 124 -30.55 35.82 -17.55
CA ALA A 124 -31.21 34.86 -16.68
C ALA A 124 -30.37 33.59 -16.45
N LEU A 125 -29.60 33.15 -17.45
CA LEU A 125 -28.65 32.03 -17.35
C LEU A 125 -27.44 32.41 -16.52
N LEU A 126 -26.90 33.64 -16.66
CA LEU A 126 -25.84 34.19 -15.81
C LEU A 126 -26.30 34.27 -14.35
N ALA A 127 -27.53 34.71 -14.08
CA ALA A 127 -28.08 34.72 -12.72
C ALA A 127 -28.29 33.30 -12.16
N ASN A 128 -28.66 32.32 -13.02
CA ASN A 128 -28.76 30.93 -12.62
C ASN A 128 -27.38 30.28 -12.43
N LEU A 129 -26.37 30.60 -13.23
CA LEU A 129 -24.97 30.15 -13.10
C LEU A 129 -24.29 30.76 -11.87
N GLU A 130 -24.59 32.02 -11.53
CA GLU A 130 -24.17 32.64 -10.26
C GLU A 130 -24.82 31.98 -9.03
N SER A 131 -26.05 31.46 -9.17
CA SER A 131 -26.81 30.86 -8.06
C SER A 131 -26.62 29.33 -7.90
N ASN A 132 -26.31 28.63 -8.99
CA ASN A 132 -25.96 27.20 -9.01
C ASN A 132 -24.45 27.06 -9.11
N THR A 133 -23.76 27.42 -8.03
CA THR A 133 -22.35 27.14 -7.81
C THR A 133 -22.11 25.65 -7.56
N THR A 134 -22.57 24.79 -8.46
CA THR A 134 -22.02 23.45 -8.66
C THR A 134 -21.24 23.53 -9.95
N ASP A 135 -20.06 24.16 -9.89
CA ASP A 135 -19.12 24.25 -11.00
C ASP A 135 -18.81 22.83 -11.46
N TYR A 136 -19.40 22.43 -12.58
CA TYR A 136 -19.05 21.17 -13.22
C TYR A 136 -17.64 21.33 -13.80
N VAL A 137 -16.67 20.67 -13.18
CA VAL A 137 -15.27 20.71 -13.64
C VAL A 137 -15.05 19.63 -14.70
N ASP A 138 -14.82 20.07 -15.92
CA ASP A 138 -14.50 19.20 -17.06
C ASP A 138 -13.25 18.36 -16.80
N CYS A 139 -13.42 17.03 -16.71
CA CYS A 139 -12.32 16.10 -16.44
C CYS A 139 -11.34 15.96 -17.62
N SER A 140 -11.73 16.36 -18.84
CA SER A 140 -10.90 16.25 -20.04
C SER A 140 -9.88 17.38 -20.17
N LYS A 141 -10.13 18.51 -19.51
CA LYS A 141 -9.24 19.68 -19.59
C LYS A 141 -8.12 19.56 -18.57
N PRO A 142 -6.87 19.89 -18.95
CA PRO A 142 -5.79 20.01 -17.98
C PRO A 142 -6.07 21.19 -17.05
N GLU A 143 -5.68 21.04 -15.78
CA GLU A 143 -5.79 22.07 -14.75
C GLU A 143 -4.81 23.22 -15.07
N ALA A 144 -5.26 24.20 -15.84
CA ALA A 144 -4.50 25.40 -16.16
C ALA A 144 -4.30 26.26 -14.90
N GLY A 145 -3.06 26.70 -14.64
CA GLY A 145 -2.71 27.50 -13.46
C GLY A 145 -2.08 26.70 -12.30
N PHE A 146 -1.91 25.39 -12.43
CA PHE A 146 -1.06 24.64 -11.52
C PHE A 146 0.42 24.79 -11.92
N PHE A 147 1.26 25.25 -10.99
CA PHE A 147 2.68 25.56 -11.22
C PHE A 147 3.46 24.46 -11.98
N PHE A 148 3.20 23.17 -11.71
CA PHE A 148 3.88 22.08 -12.42
C PHE A 148 3.42 21.93 -13.87
N TYR A 149 2.15 22.20 -14.15
CA TYR A 149 1.63 22.15 -15.52
C TYR A 149 2.27 23.24 -16.37
N ASP A 150 2.35 24.46 -15.87
CA ASP A 150 2.94 25.59 -16.62
C ASP A 150 4.44 25.39 -16.90
N LEU A 151 5.15 24.70 -16.01
CA LEU A 151 6.60 24.52 -16.10
C LEU A 151 7.02 23.25 -16.85
N THR A 152 6.21 22.19 -16.81
CA THR A 152 6.59 20.87 -17.35
C THR A 152 5.56 20.25 -18.29
N GLY A 153 4.36 20.84 -18.41
CA GLY A 153 3.24 20.25 -19.13
C GLY A 153 2.67 18.98 -18.49
N ILE A 154 3.09 18.64 -17.26
CA ILE A 154 2.65 17.43 -16.57
C ILE A 154 1.36 17.73 -15.81
N THR A 155 0.30 16.99 -16.12
CA THR A 155 -0.99 17.07 -15.42
C THR A 155 -0.96 16.34 -14.07
N LEU A 156 -1.86 16.71 -13.14
CA LEU A 156 -1.98 16.00 -11.85
C LEU A 156 -2.32 14.51 -12.04
N ALA A 157 -3.10 14.17 -13.07
CA ALA A 157 -3.41 12.79 -13.42
C ALA A 157 -2.13 11.99 -13.72
N ASN A 158 -1.20 12.57 -14.49
CA ASN A 158 0.08 11.94 -14.81
C ASN A 158 0.93 11.69 -13.55
N ILE A 159 0.98 12.67 -12.64
CA ILE A 159 1.69 12.52 -11.36
C ILE A 159 1.10 11.36 -10.55
N ASN A 160 -0.23 11.29 -10.45
CA ASN A 160 -0.88 10.21 -9.72
C ASN A 160 -0.63 8.83 -10.35
N VAL A 161 -0.66 8.73 -11.68
CA VAL A 161 -0.30 7.50 -12.41
C VAL A 161 1.11 7.05 -12.06
N VAL A 162 2.09 7.96 -12.09
CA VAL A 162 3.49 7.63 -11.78
C VAL A 162 3.64 7.14 -10.35
N ILE A 163 2.97 7.79 -9.39
CA ILE A 163 3.01 7.41 -7.98
C ILE A 163 2.33 6.04 -7.76
N MET A 164 1.14 5.84 -8.32
CA MET A 164 0.41 4.57 -8.20
C MET A 164 1.15 3.42 -8.88
N LEU A 165 1.82 3.68 -10.01
CA LEU A 165 2.69 2.72 -10.67
C LEU A 165 3.86 2.35 -9.77
N PHE A 166 4.50 3.34 -9.14
CA PHE A 166 5.58 3.08 -8.21
C PHE A 166 5.12 2.23 -7.01
N ILE A 167 3.98 2.56 -6.39
CA ILE A 167 3.43 1.80 -5.26
C ILE A 167 3.06 0.38 -5.68
N SER A 168 2.41 0.21 -6.84
CA SER A 168 1.98 -1.08 -7.36
C SER A 168 3.19 -1.98 -7.66
N VAL A 169 4.15 -1.49 -8.45
CA VAL A 169 5.37 -2.23 -8.80
C VAL A 169 6.18 -2.56 -7.56
N PHE A 170 6.34 -1.62 -6.62
CA PHE A 170 7.08 -1.85 -5.38
C PHE A 170 6.41 -2.92 -4.51
N SER A 171 5.09 -2.86 -4.36
CA SER A 171 4.30 -3.81 -3.56
C SER A 171 4.33 -5.21 -4.19
N PHE A 172 4.12 -5.28 -5.50
CA PHE A 172 4.20 -6.52 -6.28
C PHE A 172 5.59 -7.14 -6.21
N TYR A 173 6.64 -6.35 -6.42
CA TYR A 173 8.02 -6.81 -6.32
C TYR A 173 8.32 -7.40 -4.93
N LYS A 174 7.82 -6.78 -3.86
CA LYS A 174 7.99 -7.29 -2.48
C LYS A 174 7.21 -8.58 -2.20
N LEU A 175 6.07 -8.78 -2.85
CA LEU A 175 5.29 -10.02 -2.77
C LEU A 175 6.01 -11.19 -3.45
N PHE A 176 6.50 -10.97 -4.67
CA PHE A 176 7.08 -12.02 -5.51
C PHE A 176 8.56 -12.31 -5.23
N PHE A 177 9.40 -11.28 -5.04
CA PHE A 177 10.85 -11.45 -4.98
C PHE A 177 11.41 -11.61 -3.56
N LYS A 178 10.57 -11.96 -2.57
CA LYS A 178 11.06 -12.20 -1.22
C LYS A 178 11.96 -13.45 -1.22
N PRO A 179 13.27 -13.32 -0.93
CA PRO A 179 14.16 -14.47 -0.99
C PRO A 179 13.70 -15.47 0.07
N ARG A 180 13.36 -16.69 -0.36
CA ARG A 180 13.05 -17.87 0.49
C ARG A 180 14.26 -18.23 1.37
N LYS A 181 14.68 -17.37 2.30
CA LYS A 181 15.77 -17.64 3.25
C LYS A 181 15.26 -18.31 4.53
N ARG A 182 14.12 -19.02 4.48
CA ARG A 182 13.53 -19.65 5.67
C ARG A 182 13.94 -21.10 5.93
N PHE A 183 14.85 -21.70 5.17
CA PHE A 183 15.29 -23.08 5.44
C PHE A 183 16.75 -23.26 5.86
N ARG A 184 17.55 -22.19 5.98
CA ARG A 184 18.97 -22.35 6.33
C ARG A 184 19.33 -22.31 7.82
N LYS A 185 18.42 -21.93 8.74
CA LYS A 185 18.75 -21.88 10.18
C LYS A 185 18.23 -23.05 11.02
N TYR A 186 17.18 -23.75 10.60
CA TYR A 186 16.79 -24.98 11.32
C TYR A 186 17.79 -26.12 11.04
N ASN A 187 18.26 -26.24 9.79
CA ASN A 187 19.23 -27.27 9.44
C ASN A 187 20.66 -26.98 9.98
N ARG A 188 21.01 -25.72 10.27
CA ARG A 188 22.33 -25.39 10.84
C ARG A 188 22.44 -25.69 12.34
N ARG A 189 21.33 -25.65 13.09
CA ARG A 189 21.29 -26.14 14.49
C ARG A 189 21.32 -27.66 14.55
N ASN A 190 20.62 -28.34 13.64
CA ASN A 190 20.65 -29.81 13.61
C ASN A 190 22.02 -30.36 13.18
N ASN A 191 22.68 -29.74 12.20
CA ASN A 191 24.00 -30.19 11.76
C ASN A 191 25.10 -29.96 12.82
N ASN A 192 25.04 -28.85 13.58
CA ASN A 192 25.99 -28.63 14.68
C ASN A 192 25.75 -29.58 15.88
N ASN A 193 24.51 -30.00 16.15
CA ASN A 193 24.24 -31.02 17.18
C ASN A 193 24.71 -32.41 16.75
N ASN A 194 24.53 -32.78 15.48
CA ASN A 194 25.09 -34.04 14.96
C ASN A 194 26.62 -34.06 15.00
N ASN A 195 27.28 -32.93 14.70
CA ASN A 195 28.75 -32.87 14.76
C ASN A 195 29.30 -32.89 16.19
N ARG A 196 28.57 -32.31 17.17
CA ARG A 196 28.92 -32.43 18.61
C ARG A 196 28.73 -33.86 19.13
N ASN A 197 27.66 -34.55 18.71
CA ASN A 197 27.44 -35.95 19.09
C ASN A 197 28.49 -36.89 18.46
N ASN A 198 29.02 -36.57 17.28
CA ASN A 198 30.11 -37.35 16.67
C ASN A 198 31.47 -37.12 17.34
N HIS A 199 31.77 -35.91 17.83
CA HIS A 199 33.00 -35.69 18.60
C HIS A 199 32.99 -36.39 19.96
N ASN A 200 31.84 -36.53 20.62
CA ASN A 200 31.73 -37.31 21.85
C ASN A 200 31.81 -38.83 21.65
N ARG A 201 31.62 -39.35 20.44
CA ARG A 201 31.82 -40.78 20.14
C ARG A 201 33.28 -41.13 19.82
N ARG A 202 34.12 -40.17 19.38
CA ARG A 202 35.53 -40.44 19.07
C ARG A 202 36.46 -40.56 20.28
N TYR A 203 36.01 -40.19 21.49
CA TYR A 203 36.78 -40.38 22.72
C TYR A 203 36.31 -41.57 23.59
N ARG A 204 35.43 -42.43 23.07
CA ARG A 204 34.90 -43.60 23.81
C ARG A 204 35.30 -44.96 23.24
N GLY A 205 36.33 -45.01 22.39
CA GLY A 205 36.81 -46.24 21.76
C GLY A 205 38.32 -46.39 21.82
N SER A 206 38.90 -46.47 23.02
CA SER A 206 40.24 -47.05 23.22
C SER A 206 40.45 -47.42 24.69
N GLY A 207 40.24 -48.70 25.02
CA GLY A 207 40.70 -49.37 26.25
C GLY A 207 40.07 -48.84 27.55
N TYR A 208 39.60 -49.63 28.50
CA TYR A 208 40.11 -50.89 28.99
C TYR A 208 38.95 -51.66 29.64
N HIS A 209 38.97 -52.98 29.48
CA HIS A 209 38.27 -53.89 30.36
C HIS A 209 38.68 -53.62 31.82
N ARG A 210 37.73 -53.23 32.67
CA ARG A 210 37.86 -53.37 34.12
C ARG A 210 36.60 -54.00 34.68
N SER A 211 36.63 -55.32 34.77
CA SER A 211 35.78 -56.10 35.66
C SER A 211 36.08 -55.73 37.10
N ASN A 212 35.04 -55.37 37.86
CA ASN A 212 34.87 -55.55 39.30
C ASN A 212 33.48 -54.94 39.61
N ASN A 213 32.42 -55.74 39.71
CA ASN A 213 32.08 -56.53 40.90
C ASN A 213 32.45 -55.83 42.22
N ARG A 214 31.48 -55.09 42.79
CA ARG A 214 31.16 -55.08 44.23
C ARG A 214 29.95 -54.16 44.50
N ASN A 215 28.80 -54.81 44.65
CA ASN A 215 27.95 -54.75 45.83
C ASN A 215 28.10 -53.55 46.79
N SER A 216 27.10 -52.65 46.79
CA SER A 216 26.56 -51.91 47.95
C SER A 216 25.39 -51.08 47.41
N GLY A 217 24.12 -51.34 47.71
CA GLY A 217 23.55 -51.56 49.04
C GLY A 217 23.15 -50.21 49.64
N ARG A 218 21.83 -50.00 49.80
CA ARG A 218 21.14 -48.90 50.55
C ARG A 218 21.02 -47.57 49.77
N ARG A 219 19.95 -46.78 49.86
CA ARG A 219 18.85 -46.68 50.85
C ARG A 219 17.69 -45.86 50.24
N TYR A 220 16.48 -46.18 50.68
CA TYR A 220 15.24 -45.40 50.56
C TYR A 220 15.38 -43.92 50.97
N HIS A 221 14.63 -43.03 50.30
CA HIS A 221 13.86 -41.89 50.84
C HIS A 221 12.91 -41.40 49.73
N ASN A 222 11.65 -41.86 49.69
CA ASN A 222 10.47 -41.22 50.28
C ASN A 222 10.56 -39.68 50.41
N ASN A 223 9.78 -38.95 49.60
CA ASN A 223 9.15 -37.73 50.05
C ASN A 223 7.82 -37.47 49.30
N ASN A 224 6.74 -38.00 49.85
CA ASN A 224 5.42 -37.39 49.78
C ASN A 224 5.45 -36.05 50.53
N ASN A 225 5.03 -34.93 49.92
CA ASN A 225 4.03 -34.03 50.53
C ASN A 225 3.73 -32.74 49.74
N ARG A 226 2.42 -32.49 49.62
CA ARG A 226 1.70 -31.23 49.89
C ARG A 226 1.80 -30.05 48.92
N ARG A 227 0.66 -29.72 48.26
CA ARG A 227 -0.38 -28.73 48.69
C ARG A 227 -1.29 -28.46 47.49
N ASN A 228 -2.54 -28.94 47.49
CA ASN A 228 -3.73 -28.15 47.82
C ASN A 228 -3.46 -26.67 48.06
N ASP A 229 -3.94 -25.83 47.14
CA ASP A 229 -4.60 -24.57 47.47
C ASP A 229 -5.74 -24.35 46.45
N GLN A 230 -6.96 -24.67 46.92
CA GLN A 230 -8.15 -23.92 46.55
C GLN A 230 -7.99 -22.52 47.13
N ASN A 231 -8.34 -21.47 46.40
CA ASN A 231 -8.91 -20.25 46.99
C ASN A 231 -9.59 -19.40 45.92
N ASN A 232 -10.88 -19.18 46.19
CA ASN A 232 -11.80 -18.12 45.76
C ASN A 232 -12.10 -17.92 44.27
#